data_AF-G0R4E8-F1
#
_entry.id   AF-G0R4E8-F1
#
_cell.length_a   1.000
_cell.length_b   1.000
_cell.length_c   1.000
_cell.angle_alpha   90.00
_cell.angle_beta   90.00
_cell.angle_gamma   90.00
#
_symmetry.space_group_name_H-M   'P 1'
#
loop_
_entity.id
_entity.type
_entity.pdbx_description
1 polymer ?
#
loop_
_entity_poly.entity_id
_entity_poly.type
_entity_poly.pdbx_seq_one_letter_code
_entity_poly.pdbx_strand_id
1 'polypeptide(L)'
;MEINYSNAQMNILQQIIKPEYIIYYKDWLNCSSEKERRGLQLLGAIYKHKGHKKFRSKPPSVQLQQITQQEECNFQKAEEMFRKSQITSSYSQEYGYLQKFLKPQKNVFQCKKCSELPFSKPLTELTKLFVDNWIDLNDELEFQELVLACLRSLYSRQLAQEVPRSETKMQYNGSVDWKLSKPIRVDLAGNDLKQYKANYNAIFKQRLKQELINEKLKELEKTDFVKSLKIFKAFKIN
;
A
#
# COMPACT_ATOMS: atom_id res chain seq x y z
N MET A 1 20.15 27.42 -20.54
CA MET A 1 19.04 26.98 -21.43
C MET A 1 18.00 26.10 -20.71
N GLU A 2 18.00 25.99 -19.38
CA GLU A 2 17.12 25.03 -18.66
C GLU A 2 15.80 25.64 -18.13
N ILE A 3 15.71 26.97 -18.02
CA ILE A 3 14.59 27.64 -17.33
C ILE A 3 13.28 27.60 -18.14
N ASN A 4 13.35 27.63 -19.49
CA ASN A 4 12.16 27.68 -20.33
C ASN A 4 11.37 26.36 -20.39
N TYR A 5 12.03 25.22 -20.17
CA TYR A 5 11.36 23.91 -20.21
C TYR A 5 10.47 23.67 -18.99
N SER A 6 10.84 24.22 -17.82
CA SER A 6 10.09 24.07 -16.58
C SER A 6 8.70 24.72 -16.64
N ASN A 7 8.60 25.90 -17.26
CA ASN A 7 7.33 26.63 -17.37
C ASN A 7 6.31 25.90 -18.26
N ALA A 8 6.75 25.36 -19.40
CA ALA A 8 5.86 24.61 -20.29
C ALA A 8 5.34 23.32 -19.64
N GLN A 9 6.19 22.61 -18.90
CA GLN A 9 5.81 21.40 -18.17
C GLN A 9 4.85 21.71 -17.01
N MET A 10 5.07 22.83 -16.31
CA MET A 10 4.14 23.28 -15.28
C MET A 10 2.74 23.59 -15.82
N ASN A 11 2.65 24.25 -16.98
CA ASN A 11 1.35 24.52 -17.61
C ASN A 11 0.60 23.23 -17.94
N ILE A 12 1.30 22.20 -18.41
CA ILE A 12 0.71 20.87 -18.66
C ILE A 12 0.21 20.25 -17.34
N LEU A 13 1.01 20.29 -16.28
CA LEU A 13 0.60 19.76 -14.97
C LEU A 13 -0.64 20.47 -14.42
N GLN A 14 -0.71 21.79 -14.53
CA GLN A 14 -1.87 22.58 -14.08
C GLN A 14 -3.18 22.21 -14.79
N GLN A 15 -3.10 21.78 -16.05
CA GLN A 15 -4.29 21.35 -16.82
C GLN A 15 -4.75 19.94 -16.46
N ILE A 16 -3.81 19.09 -16.03
CA ILE A 16 -4.03 17.65 -15.88
C ILE A 16 -4.31 17.26 -14.43
N ILE A 17 -3.60 17.88 -13.50
CA ILE A 17 -3.64 17.54 -12.07
C ILE A 17 -4.66 18.42 -11.36
N LYS A 18 -5.32 17.85 -10.35
CA LYS A 18 -6.22 18.62 -9.47
C LYS A 18 -5.46 19.76 -8.78
N PRO A 19 -6.08 20.95 -8.62
CA PRO A 19 -5.40 22.14 -8.10
C PRO A 19 -4.79 21.94 -6.71
N GLU A 20 -5.42 21.11 -5.88
CA GLU A 20 -4.99 20.76 -4.52
C GLU A 20 -3.57 20.17 -4.47
N TYR A 21 -3.16 19.42 -5.51
CA TYR A 21 -1.90 18.70 -5.50
C TYR A 21 -0.76 19.42 -6.23
N ILE A 22 -1.05 20.50 -6.96
CA ILE A 22 -0.08 21.21 -7.82
C ILE A 22 1.15 21.68 -7.03
N ILE A 23 0.96 22.09 -5.78
CA ILE A 23 2.02 22.60 -4.91
C ILE A 23 3.15 21.57 -4.76
N TYR A 24 2.80 20.28 -4.70
CA TYR A 24 3.74 19.18 -4.44
C TYR A 24 4.57 18.75 -5.65
N TYR A 25 4.18 19.18 -6.85
CA TYR A 25 4.83 18.79 -8.11
C TYR A 25 5.93 19.75 -8.57
N LYS A 26 6.10 20.89 -7.88
CA LYS A 26 7.21 21.82 -8.14
C LYS A 26 8.58 21.13 -8.05
N ASP A 27 8.80 20.41 -6.95
CA ASP A 27 10.05 19.68 -6.74
C ASP A 27 10.17 18.48 -7.67
N TRP A 28 9.03 17.85 -7.99
CA TRP A 28 8.99 16.68 -8.85
C TRP A 28 9.56 16.98 -10.25
N LEU A 29 9.30 18.16 -10.81
CA LEU A 29 9.86 18.56 -12.10
C LEU A 29 11.39 18.60 -12.12
N ASN A 30 12.00 18.97 -10.99
CA ASN A 30 13.45 19.03 -10.87
C ASN A 30 14.05 17.62 -10.73
N CYS A 31 13.36 16.72 -10.02
CA CYS A 31 13.83 15.36 -9.75
C CYS A 31 13.36 14.31 -10.77
N SER A 32 12.45 14.66 -11.68
CA SER A 32 11.88 13.72 -12.66
C SER A 32 12.94 13.21 -13.63
N SER A 33 12.92 11.91 -13.88
CA SER A 33 13.72 11.26 -14.91
C SER A 33 13.30 11.68 -16.32
N GLU A 34 14.19 11.47 -17.29
CA GLU A 34 13.92 11.81 -18.69
C GLU A 34 12.66 11.08 -19.24
N LYS A 35 12.47 9.82 -18.84
CA LYS A 35 11.29 9.03 -19.24
C LYS A 35 9.99 9.64 -18.72
N GLU A 36 9.99 10.11 -17.47
CA GLU A 36 8.82 10.75 -16.86
C GLU A 36 8.53 12.11 -17.52
N ARG A 37 9.56 12.89 -17.87
CA ARG A 37 9.40 14.15 -18.61
C ARG A 37 8.82 13.93 -20.00
N ARG A 38 9.29 12.92 -20.73
CA ARG A 38 8.71 12.52 -22.02
C ARG A 38 7.28 12.03 -21.87
N GLY A 39 7.00 11.23 -20.83
CA GLY A 39 5.66 10.80 -20.48
C GLY A 39 4.70 11.96 -20.20
N LEU A 40 5.16 13.01 -19.50
CA LEU A 40 4.38 14.21 -19.25
C LEU A 40 4.05 14.99 -20.54
N GLN A 41 5.00 15.07 -21.47
CA GLN A 41 4.75 15.70 -22.78
C GLN A 41 3.72 14.92 -23.60
N LEU A 42 3.79 13.58 -23.58
CA LEU A 42 2.79 12.71 -24.21
C LEU A 42 1.42 12.91 -23.55
N LEU A 43 1.36 12.97 -22.23
CA LEU A 43 0.13 13.24 -21.48
C LEU A 43 -0.48 14.60 -21.86
N GLY A 44 0.34 15.63 -22.02
CA GLY A 44 -0.08 16.95 -22.51
C GLY A 44 -0.60 16.90 -23.95
N ALA A 45 0.00 16.10 -24.82
CA ALA A 45 -0.49 15.89 -26.18
C ALA A 45 -1.82 15.11 -26.20
N ILE A 46 -1.97 14.07 -25.36
CA ILE A 46 -3.23 13.33 -25.19
C ILE A 46 -4.34 14.29 -24.76
N TYR A 47 -4.07 15.14 -23.77
CA TYR A 47 -5.01 16.14 -23.28
C TYR A 47 -5.39 17.15 -24.37
N LYS A 48 -4.40 17.71 -25.08
CA LYS A 48 -4.61 18.67 -26.18
C LYS A 48 -5.48 18.09 -27.30
N HIS A 49 -5.31 16.80 -27.61
CA HIS A 49 -6.05 16.10 -28.65
C HIS A 49 -7.26 15.31 -28.13
N LYS A 50 -7.66 15.53 -26.87
CA LYS A 50 -8.83 14.90 -26.22
C LYS A 50 -8.83 13.36 -26.29
N GLY A 51 -7.66 12.74 -26.33
CA GLY A 51 -7.49 11.29 -26.41
C GLY A 51 -7.64 10.67 -27.81
N HIS A 52 -7.77 11.46 -28.89
CA HIS A 52 -8.00 10.92 -30.25
C HIS A 52 -6.71 10.72 -31.08
N LYS A 53 -5.56 11.14 -30.57
CA LYS A 53 -4.31 11.10 -31.35
C LYS A 53 -3.55 9.81 -31.06
N LYS A 54 -3.36 8.99 -32.09
CA LYS A 54 -2.33 7.95 -32.10
C LYS A 54 -0.96 8.60 -32.34
N PHE A 55 0.02 8.25 -31.53
CA PHE A 55 1.39 8.64 -31.77
C PHE A 55 1.95 7.81 -32.93
N ARG A 56 2.68 8.45 -33.85
CA ARG A 56 3.22 7.75 -35.01
C ARG A 56 4.33 6.81 -34.53
N SER A 57 4.27 5.57 -34.97
CA SER A 57 5.37 4.63 -34.87
C SER A 57 6.62 5.18 -35.56
N LYS A 58 7.79 4.71 -35.12
CA LYS A 58 9.08 5.08 -35.72
C LYS A 58 9.02 4.90 -37.24
N PRO A 59 9.61 5.82 -38.03
CA PRO A 59 9.60 5.70 -39.48
C PRO A 59 10.23 4.35 -39.90
N PRO A 60 9.78 3.76 -41.03
CA PRO A 60 10.20 2.43 -41.47
C PRO A 60 11.72 2.25 -41.54
N SER A 61 12.46 3.32 -41.82
CA SER A 61 13.93 3.35 -41.85
C SER A 61 14.58 2.99 -40.51
N VAL A 62 14.00 3.38 -39.38
CA VAL A 62 14.51 3.07 -38.04
C VAL A 62 14.16 1.65 -37.62
N GLN A 63 12.98 1.16 -38.03
CA GLN A 63 12.58 -0.23 -37.80
C GLN A 63 13.48 -1.20 -38.57
N LEU A 64 13.80 -0.88 -39.83
CA LEU A 64 14.72 -1.66 -40.66
C LEU A 64 16.13 -1.70 -40.05
N GLN A 65 16.66 -0.57 -39.56
CA GLN A 65 17.96 -0.55 -38.87
C GLN A 65 18.00 -1.44 -37.63
N GLN A 66 16.91 -1.51 -36.85
CA GLN A 66 16.83 -2.39 -35.69
C GLN A 66 16.81 -3.87 -36.09
N ILE A 67 16.14 -4.21 -37.20
CA ILE A 67 16.15 -5.57 -37.75
C ILE A 67 17.56 -5.93 -38.23
N THR A 68 18.23 -5.03 -38.97
CA THR A 68 19.62 -5.25 -39.42
C THR A 68 20.60 -5.37 -38.24
N GLN A 69 20.43 -4.57 -37.18
CA GLN A 69 21.22 -4.70 -35.94
C GLN A 69 20.91 -5.98 -35.14
N GLN A 70 19.71 -6.54 -35.27
CA GLN A 70 19.37 -7.85 -34.70
C GLN A 70 19.93 -9.00 -35.53
N GLU A 71 20.02 -8.87 -36.84
CA GLU A 71 20.70 -9.84 -37.70
C GLU A 71 22.23 -9.82 -37.49
N GLU A 72 22.80 -8.66 -37.17
CA GLU A 72 24.18 -8.52 -36.71
C GLU A 72 24.38 -8.86 -35.21
N CYS A 73 23.41 -9.49 -34.55
CA CYS A 73 23.62 -10.02 -33.19
C CYS A 73 24.62 -11.19 -33.21
N ASN A 74 25.90 -10.83 -33.14
CA ASN A 74 27.03 -11.53 -32.54
C ASN A 74 26.77 -13.00 -32.16
N PHE A 75 27.28 -13.94 -32.96
CA PHE A 75 27.43 -15.35 -32.60
C PHE A 75 27.97 -15.53 -31.17
N GLN A 76 28.88 -14.65 -30.73
CA GLN A 76 29.44 -14.64 -29.38
C GLN A 76 28.38 -14.43 -28.28
N LYS A 77 27.39 -13.56 -28.51
CA LYS A 77 26.33 -13.26 -27.53
C LYS A 77 25.31 -14.39 -27.46
N ALA A 78 25.04 -15.04 -28.59
CA ALA A 78 24.23 -16.26 -28.65
C ALA A 78 24.93 -17.44 -27.96
N GLU A 79 26.24 -17.62 -28.17
CA GLU A 79 27.04 -18.63 -27.48
C GLU A 79 27.09 -18.39 -25.97
N GLU A 80 27.27 -17.14 -25.53
CA GLU A 80 27.27 -16.78 -24.12
C GLU A 80 25.90 -17.03 -23.46
N MET A 81 24.80 -16.70 -24.16
CA MET A 81 23.44 -17.02 -23.71
C MET A 81 23.19 -18.53 -23.63
N PHE A 82 23.72 -19.31 -24.59
CA PHE A 82 23.61 -20.77 -24.60
C PHE A 82 24.40 -21.42 -23.46
N ARG A 83 25.63 -20.97 -23.20
CA ARG A 83 26.42 -21.41 -22.03
C ARG A 83 25.70 -21.07 -20.73
N LYS A 84 25.15 -19.86 -20.62
CA LYS A 84 24.35 -19.46 -19.45
C LYS A 84 23.12 -20.33 -19.29
N SER A 85 22.41 -20.67 -20.37
CA SER A 85 21.23 -21.55 -20.27
C SER A 85 21.56 -22.98 -19.86
N GLN A 86 22.72 -23.52 -20.24
CA GLN A 86 23.14 -24.87 -19.81
C GLN A 86 23.49 -24.94 -18.32
N ILE A 87 24.07 -23.87 -17.77
CA ILE A 87 24.53 -23.83 -16.37
C ILE A 87 23.39 -23.42 -15.42
N THR A 88 22.34 -22.76 -15.93
CA THR A 88 21.22 -22.28 -15.11
C THR A 88 20.17 -23.37 -14.96
N SER A 89 19.93 -23.84 -13.73
CA SER A 89 18.84 -24.77 -13.45
C SER A 89 17.47 -24.15 -13.74
N SER A 90 16.48 -24.96 -14.12
CA SER A 90 15.10 -24.51 -14.34
C SER A 90 14.55 -23.74 -13.14
N TYR A 91 14.90 -24.19 -11.92
CA TYR A 91 14.56 -23.49 -10.68
C TYR A 91 15.16 -22.07 -10.60
N SER A 92 16.41 -21.89 -11.05
CA SER A 92 17.06 -20.57 -11.08
C SER A 92 16.50 -19.66 -12.16
N GLN A 93 15.97 -20.20 -13.25
CA GLN A 93 15.25 -19.42 -14.27
C GLN A 93 13.87 -18.96 -13.76
N GLU A 94 13.15 -19.84 -13.07
CA GLU A 94 11.78 -19.57 -12.61
C GLU A 94 11.69 -18.87 -11.26
N TYR A 95 12.73 -18.93 -10.42
CA TYR A 95 12.69 -18.37 -9.06
C TYR A 95 13.99 -17.68 -8.64
N GLY A 96 14.99 -17.64 -9.53
CA GLY A 96 16.28 -17.02 -9.24
C GLY A 96 16.30 -15.52 -9.51
N TYR A 97 17.44 -14.92 -9.18
CA TYR A 97 17.71 -13.48 -9.35
C TYR A 97 17.51 -12.96 -10.78
N LEU A 98 17.59 -13.84 -11.78
CA LEU A 98 17.40 -13.51 -13.20
C LEU A 98 15.96 -13.06 -13.55
N GLN A 99 14.95 -13.42 -12.75
CA GLN A 99 13.59 -12.91 -12.93
C GLN A 99 13.48 -11.40 -12.73
N LYS A 100 14.39 -10.77 -11.96
CA LYS A 100 14.41 -9.31 -11.79
C LYS A 100 14.65 -8.56 -13.11
N PHE A 101 15.24 -9.23 -14.10
CA PHE A 101 15.48 -8.67 -15.44
C PHE A 101 14.38 -9.01 -16.43
N LEU A 102 13.50 -9.97 -16.12
CA LEU A 102 12.29 -10.24 -16.90
C LEU A 102 11.30 -9.12 -16.60
N LYS A 103 11.36 -8.05 -17.40
CA LYS A 103 10.34 -7.00 -17.38
C LYS A 103 8.97 -7.66 -17.63
N PRO A 104 7.94 -7.32 -16.85
CA PRO A 104 6.60 -7.81 -17.13
C PRO A 104 6.22 -7.43 -18.56
N GLN A 105 6.03 -8.44 -19.42
CA GLN A 105 5.74 -8.23 -20.85
C GLN A 105 4.33 -7.66 -21.10
N LYS A 106 3.46 -7.68 -20.10
CA LYS A 106 2.07 -7.25 -20.22
C LYS A 106 1.88 -5.87 -19.59
N ASN A 107 1.42 -4.93 -20.40
CA ASN A 107 1.08 -3.59 -19.94
C ASN A 107 -0.18 -3.63 -19.08
N VAL A 108 -0.20 -2.88 -17.99
CA VAL A 108 -1.37 -2.75 -17.10
C VAL A 108 -2.59 -2.22 -17.87
N PHE A 109 -2.37 -1.38 -18.89
CA PHE A 109 -3.44 -0.84 -19.73
C PHE A 109 -4.14 -1.87 -20.63
N GLN A 110 -3.58 -3.08 -20.82
CA GLN A 110 -4.28 -4.16 -21.51
C GLN A 110 -5.41 -4.76 -20.67
N CYS A 111 -5.31 -4.65 -19.34
CA CYS A 111 -6.22 -5.32 -18.42
C CYS A 111 -7.20 -4.35 -17.74
N LYS A 112 -6.83 -3.07 -17.58
CA LYS A 112 -7.61 -2.10 -16.80
C LYS A 112 -7.54 -0.70 -17.41
N LYS A 113 -8.64 0.03 -17.30
CA LYS A 113 -8.73 1.46 -17.66
C LYS A 113 -7.97 2.31 -16.64
N CYS A 114 -7.51 3.49 -17.04
CA CYS A 114 -6.83 4.43 -16.15
C CYS A 114 -7.73 4.85 -14.99
N SER A 115 -9.03 5.09 -15.25
CA SER A 115 -10.00 5.47 -14.20
C SER A 115 -10.13 4.46 -13.07
N GLU A 116 -9.89 3.17 -13.33
CA GLU A 116 -9.97 2.09 -12.34
C GLU A 116 -8.68 1.95 -11.51
N LEU A 117 -7.58 2.55 -11.98
CA LEU A 117 -6.29 2.43 -11.33
C LEU A 117 -6.13 3.48 -10.23
N PRO A 118 -5.38 3.15 -9.16
CA PRO A 118 -5.10 4.09 -8.08
C PRO A 118 -4.31 5.32 -8.56
N PHE A 119 -3.57 5.18 -9.67
CA PHE A 119 -2.77 6.25 -10.26
C PHE A 119 -3.61 7.41 -10.81
N SER A 120 -4.94 7.23 -10.94
CA SER A 120 -5.85 8.27 -11.42
C SER A 120 -6.25 9.28 -10.35
N LYS A 121 -6.03 8.99 -9.06
CA LYS A 121 -6.42 9.88 -7.94
C LYS A 121 -5.98 11.35 -8.07
N PRO A 122 -4.72 11.66 -8.46
CA PRO A 122 -4.26 13.04 -8.58
C PRO A 122 -4.75 13.73 -9.87
N LEU A 123 -5.27 12.96 -10.83
CA LEU A 123 -5.72 13.48 -12.12
C LEU A 123 -7.11 14.08 -12.03
N THR A 124 -7.37 15.08 -12.88
CA THR A 124 -8.70 15.64 -13.12
C THR A 124 -9.58 14.62 -13.85
N GLU A 125 -10.89 14.62 -13.59
CA GLU A 125 -11.84 13.66 -14.23
C GLU A 125 -11.80 13.70 -15.76
N LEU A 126 -11.67 14.89 -16.35
CA LEU A 126 -11.50 15.05 -17.81
C LEU A 126 -10.25 14.35 -18.33
N THR A 127 -9.14 14.47 -17.60
CA THR A 127 -7.89 13.84 -18.01
C THR A 127 -8.00 12.32 -17.94
N LYS A 128 -8.66 11.77 -16.91
CA LYS A 128 -8.90 10.33 -16.82
C LYS A 128 -9.66 9.82 -18.04
N LEU A 129 -10.73 10.52 -18.44
CA LEU A 129 -11.52 10.18 -19.61
C LEU A 129 -10.69 10.24 -20.90
N PHE A 130 -9.86 11.28 -21.09
CA PHE A 130 -9.01 11.39 -22.28
C PHE A 130 -7.92 10.34 -22.34
N VAL A 131 -7.37 9.94 -21.18
CA VAL A 131 -6.40 8.85 -21.11
C VAL A 131 -7.07 7.51 -21.38
N ASP A 132 -8.28 7.26 -20.87
CA ASP A 132 -9.05 6.05 -21.18
C ASP A 132 -9.37 5.94 -22.66
N ASN A 133 -9.84 7.03 -23.28
CA ASN A 133 -10.08 7.08 -24.72
C ASN A 133 -8.79 6.80 -25.53
N TRP A 134 -7.65 7.30 -25.06
CA TRP A 134 -6.37 7.04 -25.72
C TRP A 134 -5.89 5.60 -25.51
N ILE A 135 -6.14 4.98 -24.35
CA ILE A 135 -5.85 3.56 -24.12
C ILE A 135 -6.66 2.68 -25.08
N ASP A 136 -7.92 3.02 -25.34
CA ASP A 136 -8.79 2.30 -26.28
C ASP A 136 -8.25 2.36 -27.73
N LEU A 137 -7.42 3.35 -28.08
CA LEU A 137 -6.76 3.42 -29.38
C LEU A 137 -5.64 2.38 -29.58
N ASN A 138 -5.19 1.74 -28.49
CA ASN A 138 -4.13 0.73 -28.45
C ASN A 138 -2.85 1.17 -29.19
N ASP A 139 -2.22 2.22 -28.68
CA ASP A 139 -0.97 2.78 -29.21
C ASP A 139 0.25 1.85 -28.96
N GLU A 140 1.42 2.18 -29.51
CA GLU A 140 2.64 1.39 -29.33
C GLU A 140 3.03 1.25 -27.85
N LEU A 141 3.49 0.04 -27.47
CA LEU A 141 3.81 -0.31 -26.08
C LEU A 141 4.79 0.67 -25.42
N GLU A 142 5.77 1.16 -26.19
CA GLU A 142 6.77 2.13 -25.70
C GLU A 142 6.12 3.42 -25.18
N PHE A 143 5.14 3.99 -25.90
CA PHE A 143 4.45 5.20 -25.46
C PHE A 143 3.56 4.94 -24.25
N GLN A 144 2.89 3.79 -24.23
CA GLN A 144 2.08 3.37 -23.09
C GLN A 144 2.93 3.22 -21.83
N GLU A 145 4.14 2.65 -21.92
CA GLU A 145 5.07 2.52 -20.80
C GLU A 145 5.55 3.89 -20.28
N LEU A 146 5.84 4.84 -21.17
CA LEU A 146 6.25 6.19 -20.79
C LEU A 146 5.14 6.93 -20.03
N VAL A 147 3.90 6.84 -20.52
CA VAL A 147 2.73 7.42 -19.84
C VAL A 147 2.51 6.74 -18.50
N LEU A 148 2.60 5.41 -18.44
CA LEU A 148 2.44 4.65 -17.20
C LEU A 148 3.51 4.99 -16.15
N ALA A 149 4.77 5.13 -16.58
CA ALA A 149 5.87 5.54 -15.70
C ALA A 149 5.62 6.94 -15.13
N CYS A 150 5.19 7.88 -15.97
CA CYS A 150 4.82 9.23 -15.53
C CYS A 150 3.67 9.21 -14.52
N LEU A 151 2.56 8.53 -14.81
CA LEU A 151 1.41 8.44 -13.91
C LEU A 151 1.75 7.79 -12.56
N ARG A 152 2.57 6.74 -12.56
CA ARG A 152 3.06 6.09 -11.33
C ARG A 152 3.94 7.02 -10.52
N SER A 153 4.81 7.77 -11.17
CA SER A 153 5.68 8.74 -10.51
C SER A 153 4.87 9.87 -9.86
N LEU A 154 3.88 10.40 -10.57
CA LEU A 154 2.99 11.44 -10.06
C LEU A 154 2.17 10.94 -8.86
N TYR A 155 1.67 9.70 -8.94
CA TYR A 155 0.95 9.06 -7.84
C TYR A 155 1.85 8.80 -6.63
N SER A 156 3.07 8.29 -6.85
CA SER A 156 4.06 8.07 -5.80
C SER A 156 4.35 9.37 -5.04
N ARG A 157 4.48 10.48 -5.78
CA ARG A 157 4.69 11.80 -5.16
C ARG A 157 3.50 12.25 -4.33
N GLN A 158 2.26 12.05 -4.80
CA GLN A 158 1.05 12.32 -4.00
C GLN A 158 1.07 11.48 -2.72
N LEU A 159 1.31 10.17 -2.84
CA LEU A 159 1.33 9.25 -1.71
C LEU A 159 2.38 9.64 -0.66
N ALA A 160 3.56 10.10 -1.09
CA ALA A 160 4.61 10.55 -0.19
C ALA A 160 4.23 11.80 0.63
N GLN A 161 3.25 12.59 0.16
CA GLN A 161 2.74 13.75 0.88
C GLN A 161 1.55 13.41 1.77
N GLU A 162 0.86 12.29 1.51
CA GLU A 162 -0.13 11.79 2.44
C GLU A 162 0.56 11.43 3.74
N VAL A 163 0.15 12.07 4.85
CA VAL A 163 0.68 11.77 6.17
C VAL A 163 0.62 10.26 6.37
N PRO A 164 1.75 9.57 6.61
CA PRO A 164 1.76 8.14 6.76
C PRO A 164 0.73 7.78 7.83
N ARG A 165 -0.35 7.13 7.40
CA ARG A 165 -1.31 6.55 8.33
C ARG A 165 -0.57 5.37 8.92
N SER A 166 0.08 5.57 10.06
CA SER A 166 0.65 4.48 10.82
C SER A 166 -0.42 3.40 10.99
N GLU A 167 -0.01 2.13 10.85
CA GLU A 167 -0.86 0.93 10.95
C GLU A 167 -1.72 0.94 12.21
N THR A 168 -1.33 1.71 13.22
CA THR A 168 -2.08 1.94 14.45
C THR A 168 -3.50 2.46 14.24
N LYS A 169 -3.90 3.02 13.09
CA LYS A 169 -5.31 3.46 12.92
C LYS A 169 -6.32 2.35 12.67
N MET A 170 -5.89 1.13 12.33
CA MET A 170 -6.81 0.03 12.07
C MET A 170 -6.78 -0.96 13.23
N GLN A 171 -7.94 -1.15 13.86
CA GLN A 171 -8.14 -2.30 14.74
C GLN A 171 -8.01 -3.60 13.93
N TYR A 172 -7.76 -4.73 14.59
CA TYR A 172 -7.68 -6.05 13.94
C TYR A 172 -8.97 -6.42 13.17
N ASN A 173 -10.10 -5.79 13.51
CA ASN A 173 -11.39 -5.92 12.83
C ASN A 173 -11.54 -5.02 11.58
N GLY A 174 -10.52 -4.24 11.19
CA GLY A 174 -10.55 -3.33 10.05
C GLY A 174 -11.27 -2.00 10.26
N SER A 175 -11.77 -1.71 11.47
CA SER A 175 -12.39 -0.43 11.81
C SER A 175 -11.35 0.62 12.22
N VAL A 176 -11.66 1.90 11.95
CA VAL A 176 -10.76 3.02 12.24
C VAL A 176 -10.91 3.43 13.71
N ASP A 177 -9.86 3.25 14.52
CA ASP A 177 -9.84 3.68 15.92
C ASP A 177 -8.97 4.92 16.11
N TRP A 178 -9.63 6.03 16.42
CA TRP A 178 -8.98 7.31 16.68
C TRP A 178 -8.16 7.31 17.98
N LYS A 179 -8.39 6.38 18.91
CA LYS A 179 -7.63 6.28 20.17
C LYS A 179 -6.18 5.83 19.95
N LEU A 180 -5.95 4.95 18.98
CA LEU A 180 -4.62 4.42 18.63
C LEU A 180 -3.77 5.42 17.84
N SER A 181 -4.38 6.50 17.35
CA SER A 181 -3.68 7.60 16.68
C SER A 181 -3.07 8.61 17.65
N LYS A 182 -3.37 8.50 18.94
CA LYS A 182 -2.72 9.33 19.97
C LYS A 182 -1.33 8.74 20.24
N PRO A 183 -0.25 9.55 20.17
CA PRO A 183 1.07 9.06 20.51
C PRO A 183 1.07 8.52 21.94
N ILE A 184 1.78 7.42 22.18
CA ILE A 184 1.95 6.85 23.52
C ILE A 184 2.63 7.92 24.38
N ARG A 185 1.84 8.53 25.26
CA ARG A 185 2.28 9.53 26.24
C ARG A 185 3.04 8.81 27.34
N VAL A 186 4.35 8.68 27.20
CA VAL A 186 5.23 8.01 28.19
C VAL A 186 5.15 8.71 29.55
N ASP A 187 4.85 10.02 29.56
CA ASP A 187 4.55 10.81 30.76
C ASP A 187 3.29 10.33 31.51
N LEU A 188 2.35 9.67 30.83
CA LEU A 188 1.16 9.06 31.41
C LEU A 188 1.32 7.55 31.66
N ALA A 189 2.35 6.92 31.09
CA ALA A 189 2.68 5.51 31.27
C ALA A 189 3.19 5.27 32.71
N GLY A 190 2.24 5.12 33.64
CA GLY A 190 2.50 5.04 35.08
C GLY A 190 1.33 5.56 35.92
N ASN A 191 0.46 6.40 35.35
CA ASN A 191 -0.77 6.84 36.04
C ASN A 191 -1.83 5.74 36.08
N ASP A 192 -1.90 4.87 35.06
CA ASP A 192 -2.84 3.73 35.08
C ASP A 192 -2.43 2.67 36.13
N LEU A 193 -1.13 2.52 36.42
CA LEU A 193 -0.65 1.71 37.55
C LEU A 193 -1.13 2.27 38.90
N LYS A 194 -1.36 3.59 39.01
CA LYS A 194 -1.90 4.24 40.22
C LYS A 194 -3.43 4.23 40.28
N GLN A 195 -4.14 3.88 39.20
CA GLN A 195 -5.60 3.72 39.21
C GLN A 195 -6.05 2.43 39.91
N TYR A 196 -5.15 1.46 40.10
CA TYR A 196 -5.36 0.32 40.99
C TYR A 196 -5.19 0.73 42.47
N LYS A 197 -5.90 1.76 42.92
CA LYS A 197 -6.17 1.91 44.35
C LYS A 197 -7.21 0.87 44.71
N ALA A 198 -6.81 -0.11 45.51
CA ALA A 198 -7.73 -1.10 46.06
C ALA A 198 -8.94 -0.37 46.67
N ASN A 199 -10.14 -0.70 46.21
CA ASN A 199 -11.36 -0.10 46.72
C ASN A 199 -11.59 -0.63 48.14
N TYR A 200 -11.01 0.04 49.14
CA TYR A 200 -11.07 -0.35 50.55
C TYR A 200 -12.50 -0.56 51.04
N ASN A 201 -13.47 0.23 50.54
CA ASN A 201 -14.88 0.06 50.87
C ASN A 201 -15.46 -1.25 50.32
N ALA A 202 -15.08 -1.68 49.12
CA ALA A 202 -15.51 -2.96 48.58
C ALA A 202 -14.91 -4.13 49.36
N ILE A 203 -13.61 -4.06 49.70
CA ILE A 203 -12.91 -5.07 50.49
C ILE A 203 -13.50 -5.16 51.90
N PHE A 204 -13.80 -4.02 52.53
CA PHE A 204 -14.40 -3.97 53.87
C PHE A 204 -15.82 -4.56 53.88
N LYS A 205 -16.68 -4.20 52.91
CA LYS A 205 -18.01 -4.80 52.76
C LYS A 205 -17.94 -6.31 52.55
N GLN A 206 -16.91 -6.79 51.84
CA GLN A 206 -16.72 -8.22 51.62
C GLN A 206 -16.30 -8.96 52.90
N ARG A 207 -15.43 -8.36 53.74
CA ARG A 207 -15.08 -8.90 55.06
C ARG A 207 -16.27 -8.98 55.99
N LEU A 208 -17.07 -7.92 56.10
CA LEU A 208 -18.29 -7.93 56.91
C LEU A 208 -19.27 -9.03 56.49
N LYS A 209 -19.44 -9.25 55.18
CA LYS A 209 -20.26 -10.36 54.67
C LYS A 209 -19.70 -11.72 55.08
N GLN A 210 -18.39 -11.92 55.04
CA GLN A 210 -17.75 -13.17 55.45
C GLN A 210 -17.91 -13.40 56.96
N GLU A 211 -17.79 -12.36 57.78
CA GLU A 211 -18.00 -12.46 59.23
C GLU A 211 -19.44 -12.85 59.56
N LEU A 212 -20.44 -12.23 58.94
CA LEU A 212 -21.85 -12.60 59.08
C LEU A 212 -22.12 -14.05 58.66
N ILE A 213 -21.49 -14.52 57.58
CA ILE A 213 -21.60 -15.92 57.15
C ILE A 213 -20.98 -16.85 58.20
N ASN A 214 -19.83 -16.51 58.76
CA ASN A 214 -19.16 -17.31 59.77
C ASN A 214 -19.95 -17.36 61.09
N GLU A 215 -20.60 -16.27 61.48
CA GLU A 215 -21.50 -16.25 62.64
C GLU A 215 -22.70 -17.17 62.41
N LYS A 216 -23.36 -17.06 61.25
CA LYS A 216 -24.47 -17.95 60.88
C LYS A 216 -24.04 -19.42 60.82
N LEU A 217 -22.84 -19.72 60.35
CA LEU A 217 -22.28 -21.08 60.37
C LEU A 217 -22.08 -21.58 61.80
N LYS A 218 -21.55 -20.76 62.71
CA LYS A 218 -21.41 -21.11 64.14
C LYS A 218 -22.75 -21.33 64.82
N GLU A 219 -23.78 -20.57 64.46
CA GLU A 219 -25.14 -20.78 64.95
C GLU A 219 -25.72 -22.09 64.42
N LEU A 220 -25.55 -22.36 63.13
CA LEU A 220 -25.97 -23.62 62.49
C LEU A 220 -25.25 -24.83 63.09
N GLU A 221 -23.96 -24.74 63.41
CA GLU A 221 -23.21 -25.80 64.10
C GLU A 221 -23.75 -26.14 65.49
N LYS A 222 -24.42 -25.19 66.16
CA LYS A 222 -25.06 -25.42 67.46
C LYS A 222 -26.43 -26.07 67.34
N THR A 223 -27.09 -25.99 66.18
CA THR A 223 -28.39 -26.62 65.95
C THR A 223 -28.27 -28.15 65.90
N ASP A 224 -29.28 -28.84 66.42
CA ASP A 224 -29.28 -30.31 66.53
C ASP A 224 -29.25 -31.03 65.18
N PHE A 225 -29.53 -30.31 64.09
CA PHE A 225 -29.40 -30.79 62.71
C PHE A 225 -27.95 -31.10 62.29
N VAL A 226 -26.96 -30.33 62.73
CA VAL A 226 -25.54 -30.59 62.39
C VAL A 226 -24.95 -31.69 63.27
N LYS A 227 -25.42 -31.81 64.51
CA LYS A 227 -25.07 -32.92 65.40
C LYS A 227 -25.58 -34.25 64.86
N SER A 228 -26.80 -34.31 64.30
CA SER A 228 -27.32 -35.52 63.66
C SER A 228 -26.54 -35.89 62.39
N LEU A 229 -26.11 -34.91 61.59
CA LEU A 229 -25.28 -35.15 60.40
C LEU A 229 -23.86 -35.68 60.71
N LYS A 230 -23.24 -35.26 61.82
CA LYS A 230 -21.92 -35.79 62.24
C LYS A 230 -21.96 -37.28 62.62
N ILE A 231 -23.11 -37.80 63.05
CA ILE A 231 -23.28 -39.21 63.41
C ILE A 231 -23.19 -40.12 62.18
N PHE A 232 -23.58 -39.64 60.99
CA PHE A 232 -23.61 -40.46 59.76
C PHE A 232 -22.28 -40.56 59.00
N LYS A 233 -21.22 -39.82 59.39
CA LYS A 233 -19.94 -39.85 58.67
C LYS A 233 -19.03 -41.03 59.03
N ALA A 234 -19.44 -41.90 59.96
CA ALA A 234 -18.64 -43.04 60.44
C ALA A 234 -18.93 -44.37 59.73
N PHE A 235 -19.57 -44.39 58.55
CA PHE A 235 -19.61 -45.60 57.72
C PHE A 235 -18.33 -45.68 56.87
N LYS A 236 -17.27 -46.25 57.46
CA LYS A 236 -16.23 -46.93 56.69
C LYS A 236 -16.85 -48.21 56.14
N ILE A 237 -17.03 -48.27 54.83
CA ILE A 237 -17.31 -49.51 54.11
C ILE A 237 -15.99 -50.29 54.11
N ASN A 238 -15.99 -51.50 54.68
CA ASN A 238 -14.88 -52.47 54.57
C ASN A 238 -14.85 -53.06 53.16
#